data_AF-A0A2S5GCZ8-F1
#
_entry.id   AF-A0A2S5GCZ8-F1
#
_cell.length_a   1.000
_cell.length_b   1.000
_cell.length_c   1.000
_cell.angle_alpha   90.00
_cell.angle_beta   90.00
_cell.angle_gamma   90.00
#
_symmetry.space_group_name_H-M   'P 1'
#
loop_
_entity.id
_entity.type
_entity.pdbx_description
1 polymer ?
#
loop_
_entity_poly.entity_id
_entity_poly.type
_entity_poly.pdbx_seq_one_letter_code
_entity_poly.pdbx_strand_id
1 'polypeptide(L)'
;MKRILCLLLLSFVLVTGCTSEERLIFSGEGDHWKAQYIADRSENDQAASGSVSYIGEEAVPDRIEYRLEYGSAGSNGDVPLKDGAANLNRSSCGNCSVLQKDSEILVTITWEGKTEEFLLSSE
;
A
#
# COMPACT_ATOMS: atom_id res chain seq x y z
N MET A 1 29.56 -52.73 -14.15
CA MET A 1 29.43 -51.25 -14.19
C MET A 1 28.53 -50.87 -15.36
N LYS A 2 27.22 -50.62 -15.14
CA LYS A 2 26.28 -50.12 -16.17
C LYS A 2 24.85 -49.84 -15.68
N ARG A 3 24.50 -50.15 -14.42
CA ARG A 3 23.15 -49.94 -13.86
C ARG A 3 23.05 -48.86 -12.78
N ILE A 4 24.17 -48.24 -12.39
CA ILE A 4 24.24 -47.22 -11.33
C ILE A 4 24.18 -45.79 -11.92
N LEU A 5 24.26 -45.64 -13.25
CA LEU A 5 24.35 -44.33 -13.92
C LEU A 5 23.01 -43.63 -14.15
N CYS A 6 21.87 -44.27 -13.86
CA CYS A 6 20.54 -43.70 -14.14
C CYS A 6 19.86 -43.04 -12.93
N LEU A 7 20.38 -43.20 -11.70
CA LEU A 7 19.76 -42.65 -10.48
C LEU A 7 20.29 -41.26 -10.08
N LEU A 8 21.33 -40.74 -10.75
CA LEU A 8 21.91 -39.42 -10.48
C LEU A 8 21.38 -38.31 -11.40
N LEU A 9 20.49 -38.63 -12.34
CA LEU A 9 19.89 -37.67 -13.28
C LEU A 9 18.54 -37.11 -12.81
N LEU A 10 18.04 -37.54 -11.65
CA LEU A 10 16.74 -37.12 -11.11
C LEU A 10 16.83 -36.11 -9.95
N SER A 11 18.01 -35.54 -9.67
CA SER A 11 18.26 -34.70 -8.50
C SER A 11 18.45 -33.20 -8.81
N PHE A 12 18.07 -32.74 -10.01
CA PHE A 12 18.26 -31.34 -10.40
C PHE A 12 16.98 -30.68 -10.93
N VAL A 13 15.84 -31.01 -10.33
CA VAL A 13 14.70 -30.09 -10.35
C VAL A 13 15.01 -29.02 -9.30
N LEU A 14 15.84 -28.05 -9.70
CA LEU A 14 15.94 -26.79 -8.99
C LEU A 14 14.54 -26.18 -8.99
N VAL A 15 13.86 -26.24 -7.85
CA VAL A 15 12.68 -25.44 -7.57
C VAL A 15 13.14 -23.99 -7.64
N THR A 16 12.93 -23.35 -8.79
CA THR A 16 12.96 -21.89 -8.87
C THR A 16 11.75 -21.41 -8.10
N GLY A 17 11.94 -21.13 -6.81
CA GLY A 17 10.96 -20.39 -6.03
C GLY A 17 10.82 -19.02 -6.68
N CYS A 18 9.75 -18.81 -7.45
CA CYS A 18 9.28 -17.48 -7.75
C CYS A 18 8.81 -16.90 -6.42
N THR A 19 9.65 -16.16 -5.72
CA THR A 19 9.15 -15.18 -4.74
C THR A 19 8.43 -14.13 -5.56
N SER A 20 7.12 -14.30 -5.75
CA SER A 20 6.30 -13.33 -6.46
C SER A 20 6.09 -12.13 -5.55
N GLU A 21 7.08 -11.23 -5.55
CA GLU A 21 6.90 -9.90 -5.01
C GLU A 21 5.88 -9.18 -5.87
N GLU A 22 4.71 -8.91 -5.31
CA GLU A 22 3.63 -8.22 -6.00
C GLU A 22 3.50 -6.81 -5.42
N ARG A 23 3.74 -5.81 -6.27
CA ARG A 23 3.52 -4.41 -5.92
C ARG A 23 2.12 -3.99 -6.37
N LEU A 24 1.28 -3.64 -5.40
CA LEU A 24 -0.02 -3.03 -5.65
C LEU A 24 0.07 -1.52 -5.43
N ILE A 25 -0.49 -0.76 -6.37
CA ILE A 25 -0.56 0.70 -6.30
C ILE A 25 -2.04 1.06 -6.33
N PHE A 26 -2.50 1.72 -5.28
CA PHE A 26 -3.84 2.28 -5.18
C PHE A 26 -3.74 3.79 -5.30
N SER A 27 -4.63 4.40 -6.07
CA SER A 27 -4.68 5.86 -6.21
C SER A 27 -6.11 6.34 -6.32
N GLY A 28 -6.32 7.60 -5.95
CA GLY A 28 -7.61 8.26 -6.03
C GLY A 28 -7.46 9.72 -5.67
N GLU A 29 -8.49 10.48 -5.99
CA GLU A 29 -8.60 11.90 -5.72
C GLU A 29 -10.02 12.25 -5.28
N GLY A 30 -10.11 13.18 -4.35
CA GLY A 30 -11.34 13.89 -4.01
C GLY A 30 -11.27 15.33 -4.54
N ASP A 31 -12.04 16.23 -3.93
CA ASP A 31 -12.15 17.62 -4.36
C ASP A 31 -10.87 18.42 -4.03
N HIS A 32 -10.21 18.15 -2.90
CA HIS A 32 -9.04 18.91 -2.45
C HIS A 32 -7.80 18.06 -2.29
N TRP A 33 -7.92 16.73 -2.37
CA TRP A 33 -6.83 15.83 -2.06
C TRP A 33 -6.64 14.76 -3.12
N LYS A 34 -5.38 14.44 -3.37
CA LYS A 34 -4.97 13.25 -4.10
C LYS A 34 -4.12 12.38 -3.20
N ALA A 35 -4.36 11.08 -3.21
CA ALA A 35 -3.56 10.14 -2.43
C ALA A 35 -3.13 8.93 -3.25
N GLN A 36 -2.03 8.33 -2.81
CA GLN A 36 -1.52 7.07 -3.32
C GLN A 36 -1.13 6.18 -2.14
N TYR A 37 -1.41 4.89 -2.27
CA TYR A 37 -1.01 3.88 -1.31
C TYR A 37 -0.32 2.73 -2.06
N ILE A 38 0.93 2.48 -1.72
CA ILE A 38 1.76 1.44 -2.33
C ILE A 38 1.90 0.32 -1.31
N ALA A 39 1.56 -0.90 -1.73
CA ALA A 39 1.72 -2.10 -0.94
C ALA A 39 2.64 -3.08 -1.67
N ASP A 40 3.84 -3.30 -1.13
CA ASP A 40 4.76 -4.34 -1.55
C ASP A 40 4.44 -5.63 -0.80
N ARG A 41 3.99 -6.66 -1.51
CA ARG A 41 3.62 -7.97 -0.97
C ARG A 41 4.74 -8.98 -1.18
N SER A 42 5.02 -9.75 -0.14
CA SER A 42 5.74 -11.03 -0.21
C SER A 42 4.82 -12.15 0.31
N GLU A 43 5.29 -13.41 0.34
CA GLU A 43 4.46 -14.56 0.72
C GLU A 43 3.74 -14.40 2.08
N ASN A 44 4.35 -13.73 3.06
CA ASN A 44 3.77 -13.54 4.39
C ASN A 44 3.87 -12.10 4.93
N ASP A 45 4.60 -11.21 4.26
CA ASP A 45 4.82 -9.84 4.72
C ASP A 45 4.25 -8.83 3.73
N GLN A 46 3.66 -7.77 4.26
CA GLN A 46 3.29 -6.58 3.52
C GLN A 46 4.02 -5.38 4.10
N ALA A 47 4.75 -4.66 3.26
CA ALA A 47 5.24 -3.32 3.55
C ALA A 47 4.38 -2.33 2.76
N ALA A 48 3.85 -1.32 3.43
CA ALA A 48 3.03 -0.31 2.77
C ALA A 48 3.45 1.11 3.12
N SER A 49 3.32 2.00 2.15
CA SER A 49 3.58 3.43 2.29
C SER A 49 2.49 4.21 1.57
N GLY A 50 1.97 5.23 2.24
CA GLY A 50 1.02 6.17 1.64
C GLY A 50 1.64 7.54 1.43
N SER A 51 1.09 8.28 0.48
CA SER A 51 1.38 9.70 0.28
C SER A 51 0.10 10.45 -0.04
N VAL A 52 0.04 11.70 0.36
CA VAL A 52 -1.08 12.60 0.10
C VAL A 52 -0.58 13.94 -0.39
N SER A 53 -1.33 14.58 -1.28
CA SER A 53 -1.02 15.90 -1.84
C SER A 53 -2.29 16.72 -1.96
N TYR A 54 -2.20 17.98 -1.55
CA TYR A 54 -3.26 18.96 -1.68
C TYR A 54 -3.37 19.42 -3.14
N ILE A 55 -4.56 19.36 -3.70
CA ILE A 55 -4.89 19.75 -5.08
C ILE A 55 -5.99 20.83 -5.12
N GLY A 56 -6.48 21.28 -3.95
CA GLY A 56 -7.46 22.34 -3.86
C GLY A 56 -6.92 23.71 -4.27
N GLU A 57 -7.82 24.63 -4.57
CA GLU A 57 -7.48 26.01 -5.00
C GLU A 57 -7.24 26.96 -3.80
N GLU A 58 -7.61 26.56 -2.59
CA GLU A 58 -7.47 27.39 -1.38
C GLU A 58 -6.04 27.35 -0.83
N ALA A 59 -5.81 28.05 0.28
CA ALA A 59 -4.54 27.99 0.98
C ALA A 59 -4.25 26.55 1.43
N VAL A 60 -3.01 26.10 1.19
CA VAL A 60 -2.54 24.78 1.62
C VAL A 60 -2.55 24.73 3.16
N PRO A 61 -3.22 23.73 3.77
CA PRO A 61 -3.23 23.62 5.22
C PRO A 61 -1.86 23.17 5.75
N ASP A 62 -1.47 23.64 6.94
CA ASP A 62 -0.18 23.29 7.53
C ASP A 62 -0.10 21.82 7.99
N ARG A 63 -1.25 21.23 8.34
CA ARG A 63 -1.33 19.92 8.98
C ARG A 63 -2.67 19.26 8.68
N ILE A 64 -2.64 17.93 8.63
CA ILE A 64 -3.83 17.12 8.43
C ILE A 64 -3.88 15.97 9.44
N GLU A 65 -5.10 15.53 9.74
CA GLU A 65 -5.39 14.22 10.29
C GLU A 65 -5.86 13.30 9.16
N TYR A 66 -5.38 12.07 9.11
CA TYR A 66 -5.75 11.10 8.10
C TYR A 66 -6.24 9.80 8.72
N ARG A 67 -7.13 9.11 8.01
CA ARG A 67 -7.55 7.74 8.27
C ARG A 67 -7.63 6.98 6.95
N LEU A 68 -7.06 5.79 6.93
CA LEU A 68 -7.13 4.80 5.86
C LEU A 68 -7.87 3.59 6.39
N GLU A 69 -8.88 3.12 5.68
CA GLU A 69 -9.67 1.95 6.05
C GLU A 69 -9.74 0.96 4.88
N TYR A 70 -9.41 -0.29 5.13
CA TYR A 70 -9.47 -1.37 4.16
C TYR A 70 -9.78 -2.72 4.84
N GLY A 71 -10.97 -3.24 4.59
CA GLY A 71 -11.48 -4.43 5.28
C GLY A 71 -11.58 -4.21 6.80
N SER A 72 -10.97 -5.09 7.59
CA SER A 72 -10.91 -4.95 9.06
C SER A 72 -9.61 -4.27 9.56
N ALA A 73 -8.81 -3.74 8.65
CA ALA A 73 -7.54 -3.10 8.93
C ALA A 73 -7.58 -1.62 8.51
N GLY A 74 -6.59 -0.87 8.97
CA GLY A 74 -6.48 0.53 8.66
C GLY A 74 -5.28 1.17 9.32
N SER A 75 -5.08 2.44 9.02
CA SER A 75 -4.09 3.27 9.70
C SER A 75 -4.62 4.68 9.83
N ASN A 76 -4.20 5.37 10.86
CA ASN A 76 -4.55 6.77 11.05
C ASN A 76 -3.35 7.51 11.63
N GLY A 77 -3.36 8.82 11.49
CA GLY A 77 -2.28 9.64 12.00
C GLY A 77 -2.53 11.11 11.78
N ASP A 78 -1.56 11.88 12.25
CA ASP A 78 -1.57 13.33 12.21
C ASP A 78 -0.19 13.75 11.71
N VAL A 79 -0.17 14.47 10.58
CA VAL A 79 1.07 14.77 9.87
C VAL A 79 1.10 16.23 9.41
N PRO A 80 2.25 16.93 9.54
CA PRO A 80 2.45 18.21 8.91
C PRO A 80 2.57 18.03 7.40
N LEU A 81 2.06 18.99 6.63
CA LEU A 81 2.35 19.08 5.21
C LEU A 81 3.66 19.82 5.00
N LYS A 82 4.40 19.38 3.99
CA LYS A 82 5.55 20.08 3.45
C LYS A 82 5.30 20.30 1.97
N ASP A 83 5.28 21.57 1.55
CA ASP A 83 5.01 21.96 0.16
C ASP A 83 3.70 21.34 -0.38
N GLY A 84 2.67 21.26 0.47
CA GLY A 84 1.36 20.68 0.13
C GLY A 84 1.29 19.16 0.08
N ALA A 85 2.34 18.45 0.51
CA ALA A 85 2.36 16.99 0.52
C ALA A 85 2.84 16.41 1.86
N ALA A 86 2.42 15.18 2.16
CA ALA A 86 2.93 14.42 3.29
C ALA A 86 3.05 12.93 2.94
N ASN A 87 4.03 12.27 3.58
CA ASN A 87 4.09 10.83 3.63
C ASN A 87 3.27 10.33 4.81
N LEU A 88 2.41 9.37 4.55
CA LEU A 88 1.64 8.68 5.58
C LEU A 88 2.52 7.59 6.20
N ASN A 89 2.24 7.22 7.44
CA ASN A 89 3.08 6.28 8.16
C ASN A 89 3.24 4.96 7.41
N ARG A 90 4.49 4.47 7.38
CA ARG A 90 4.80 3.15 6.84
C ARG A 90 4.24 2.10 7.79
N SER A 91 3.42 1.20 7.27
CA SER A 91 2.99 0.02 8.00
C SER A 91 3.74 -1.21 7.48
N SER A 92 4.17 -2.06 8.40
CA SER A 92 4.70 -3.38 8.07
C SER A 92 4.00 -4.39 8.98
N CYS A 93 3.39 -5.40 8.40
CA CYS A 93 2.80 -6.49 9.17
C CYS A 93 3.13 -7.84 8.56
N GLY A 94 3.61 -8.76 9.40
CA GLY A 94 3.74 -10.17 9.06
C GLY A 94 2.45 -10.91 9.45
N ASN A 95 1.92 -11.73 8.53
CA ASN A 95 0.65 -12.46 8.66
C ASN A 95 -0.63 -11.60 8.79
N CYS A 96 -0.63 -10.35 8.33
CA CYS A 96 -1.86 -9.56 8.23
C CYS A 96 -2.70 -9.94 7.01
N SER A 97 -4.01 -9.63 7.07
CA SER A 97 -4.87 -9.61 5.88
C SER A 97 -4.24 -8.69 4.83
N VAL A 98 -3.82 -9.29 3.72
CA VAL A 98 -3.12 -8.58 2.66
C VAL A 98 -4.12 -7.90 1.74
N LEU A 99 -3.93 -6.59 1.48
CA LEU A 99 -4.70 -5.85 0.47
C LEU A 99 -4.67 -6.58 -0.87
N GLN A 100 -5.86 -6.86 -1.43
CA GLN A 100 -6.01 -7.48 -2.74
C GLN A 100 -6.13 -6.41 -3.83
N LYS A 101 -5.86 -6.79 -5.08
CA LYS A 101 -5.94 -5.86 -6.21
C LYS A 101 -7.32 -5.21 -6.36
N ASP A 102 -8.38 -5.97 -6.14
CA ASP A 102 -9.78 -5.52 -6.18
C ASP A 102 -10.24 -4.83 -4.89
N SER A 103 -9.35 -4.59 -3.93
CA SER A 103 -9.69 -3.86 -2.71
C SER A 103 -9.85 -2.37 -2.97
N GLU A 104 -10.77 -1.76 -2.24
CA GLU A 104 -10.88 -0.31 -2.13
C GLU A 104 -10.32 0.13 -0.78
N ILE A 105 -9.67 1.30 -0.76
CA ILE A 105 -9.17 1.94 0.46
C ILE A 105 -9.95 3.23 0.64
N LEU A 106 -10.74 3.33 1.72
CA LEU A 106 -11.39 4.59 2.07
C LEU A 106 -10.37 5.50 2.75
N VAL A 107 -10.22 6.71 2.23
CA VAL A 107 -9.37 7.76 2.78
C VAL A 107 -10.27 8.84 3.36
N THR A 108 -10.06 9.16 4.63
CA THR A 108 -10.64 10.35 5.27
C THR A 108 -9.52 11.30 5.63
N ILE A 109 -9.63 12.56 5.19
CA ILE A 109 -8.69 13.63 5.54
C ILE A 109 -9.47 14.73 6.27
N THR A 110 -8.96 15.15 7.42
CA THR A 110 -9.50 16.26 8.20
C THR A 110 -8.44 17.35 8.34
N TRP A 111 -8.79 18.59 8.01
CA TRP A 111 -7.92 19.75 8.09
C TRP A 111 -8.75 21.00 8.39
N GLU A 112 -8.29 21.87 9.28
CA GLU A 112 -8.95 23.16 9.57
C GLU A 112 -10.47 23.08 9.84
N GLY A 113 -10.95 21.95 10.39
CA GLY A 113 -12.37 21.69 10.64
C GLY A 113 -13.18 21.22 9.43
N LYS A 114 -12.56 21.06 8.25
CA LYS A 114 -13.10 20.41 7.06
C LYS A 114 -12.76 18.92 7.07
N THR A 115 -13.61 18.11 6.46
CA THR A 115 -13.40 16.67 6.26
C THR A 115 -13.77 16.28 4.84
N GLU A 116 -12.94 15.45 4.21
CA GLU A 116 -13.16 14.91 2.88
C GLU A 116 -12.91 13.40 2.88
N GLU A 117 -13.73 12.67 2.11
CA GLU A 117 -13.65 11.24 1.96
C GLU A 117 -13.62 10.85 0.49
N PHE A 118 -12.70 9.95 0.12
CA PHE A 118 -12.59 9.41 -1.24
C PHE A 118 -11.98 8.01 -1.23
N LEU A 119 -12.19 7.26 -2.30
CA LEU A 119 -11.69 5.89 -2.45
C LEU A 119 -10.40 5.87 -3.25
N LEU A 120 -9.47 5.00 -2.84
CA LEU A 120 -8.36 4.56 -3.67
C LEU A 120 -8.69 3.18 -4.23
N SER A 121 -8.44 3.01 -5.52
CA SER A 121 -8.54 1.73 -6.22
C SER A 121 -7.24 1.44 -6.95
N SER A 122 -6.98 0.17 -7.23
CA SER A 122 -5.86 -0.21 -8.09
C SER A 122 -6.27 -0.19 -9.56
N GLU A 123 -5.31 0.09 -10.45
CA GLU A 123 -5.48 -0.05 -11.92
C GLU A 123 -5.38 -1.51 -12.39
#